data_AF-A0A1F6CAG9-F1
#
_entry.id   AF-A0A1F6CAG9-F1
#
_cell.length_a   1.000
_cell.length_b   1.000
_cell.length_c   1.000
_cell.angle_alpha   90.00
_cell.angle_beta   90.00
_cell.angle_gamma   90.00
#
_symmetry.space_group_name_H-M   'P 1'
#
loop_
_entity.id
_entity.type
_entity.pdbx_description
1 polymer ?
#
loop_
_entity_poly.entity_id
_entity_poly.type
_entity_poly.pdbx_seq_one_letter_code
_entity_poly.pdbx_strand_id
1 'polypeptide(L)'
;MPPTVLIAGTWGDYQEESWWRPGSPFVREAVRHGVHLLDPGDPFRWSTRLDGLMGGNAEWELSGEVLKWYCHAKAPGETVNLIAHSHGGQVAAYALARGLKVGTLVTVATPVRRDMEDVYQRACLRNGLPRCVHRWVHIHTDRRDLWQWFGELGDGLLGIRRGMPAPAENVSEPGRDHGSLLDPALWTSRGWWEWVREEV
;
A
#
# COMPACT_ATOMS: atom_id res chain seq x y z
N MET A 1 -3.89 14.94 -12.96
CA MET A 1 -3.62 14.17 -11.72
C MET A 1 -4.08 12.73 -11.88
N PRO A 2 -3.20 11.74 -11.71
CA PRO A 2 -3.56 10.31 -11.68
C PRO A 2 -4.66 10.01 -10.63
N PRO A 3 -5.64 9.14 -10.93
CA PRO A 3 -6.60 8.70 -9.92
C PRO A 3 -5.93 7.75 -8.92
N THR A 4 -6.38 7.78 -7.67
CA THR A 4 -5.78 7.08 -6.52
C THR A 4 -6.63 5.87 -6.12
N VAL A 5 -5.98 4.72 -5.96
CA VAL A 5 -6.58 3.52 -5.37
C VAL A 5 -6.11 3.38 -3.92
N LEU A 6 -7.06 3.14 -3.02
CA LEU A 6 -6.78 2.83 -1.62
C LEU A 6 -6.82 1.32 -1.43
N ILE A 7 -5.80 0.76 -0.78
CA ILE A 7 -5.63 -0.68 -0.62
C ILE A 7 -5.57 -1.01 0.87
N ALA A 8 -6.63 -1.66 1.34
CA ALA A 8 -6.79 -2.05 2.72
C ALA A 8 -5.72 -3.06 3.19
N GLY A 9 -5.42 -3.04 4.48
CA GLY A 9 -4.63 -4.08 5.13
C GLY A 9 -5.44 -5.33 5.46
N THR A 10 -4.79 -6.27 6.15
CA THR A 10 -5.44 -7.46 6.70
C THR A 10 -6.65 -7.07 7.55
N TRP A 11 -7.73 -7.82 7.40
CA TRP A 11 -9.04 -7.59 8.01
C TRP A 11 -9.72 -6.26 7.71
N GLY A 12 -9.18 -5.49 6.77
CA GLY A 12 -9.70 -4.18 6.40
C GLY A 12 -11.11 -4.21 5.81
N ASP A 13 -11.67 -5.37 5.45
CA ASP A 13 -13.05 -5.49 4.98
C ASP A 13 -14.05 -5.84 6.10
N TYR A 14 -13.60 -6.35 7.25
CA TYR A 14 -14.46 -6.76 8.37
C TYR A 14 -14.80 -5.63 9.34
N GLN A 15 -14.16 -4.46 9.20
CA GLN A 15 -14.46 -3.29 10.02
C GLN A 15 -15.52 -2.43 9.31
N GLU A 16 -16.55 -2.02 10.04
CA GLU A 16 -17.61 -1.14 9.50
C GLU A 16 -17.05 0.25 9.13
N GLU A 17 -16.00 0.69 9.85
CA GLU A 17 -15.36 2.00 9.69
C GLU A 17 -13.96 1.94 9.06
N SER A 18 -13.75 1.07 8.07
CA SER A 18 -12.44 0.96 7.43
C SER A 18 -12.00 2.27 6.77
N TRP A 19 -10.76 2.68 7.05
CA TRP A 19 -10.17 3.94 6.59
C TRP A 19 -10.24 4.18 5.07
N TRP A 20 -10.25 3.12 4.26
CA TRP A 20 -10.23 3.20 2.81
C TRP A 20 -11.62 3.34 2.18
N ARG A 21 -12.70 3.10 2.94
CA ARG A 21 -14.07 3.12 2.42
C ARG A 21 -14.50 4.54 2.05
N PRO A 22 -15.31 4.71 0.98
CA PRO A 22 -15.90 5.99 0.63
C PRO A 22 -16.60 6.63 1.83
N GLY A 23 -16.29 7.90 2.08
CA GLY A 23 -16.87 8.64 3.19
C GLY A 23 -16.21 8.40 4.55
N SER A 24 -15.19 7.57 4.69
CA SER A 24 -14.38 7.50 5.93
C SER A 24 -13.72 8.85 6.25
N PRO A 25 -13.28 9.10 7.51
CA PRO A 25 -12.55 10.32 7.85
C PRO A 25 -11.32 10.57 6.96
N PHE A 26 -10.55 9.52 6.67
CA PHE A 26 -9.36 9.60 5.81
C PHE A 26 -9.71 9.94 4.36
N VAL A 27 -10.72 9.27 3.79
CA VAL A 27 -11.17 9.53 2.42
C VAL A 27 -11.70 10.94 2.27
N ARG A 28 -12.53 11.42 3.22
CA ARG A 28 -13.08 12.77 3.17
C ARG A 28 -11.96 13.80 3.18
N GLU A 29 -10.95 13.63 4.03
CA GLU A 29 -9.83 14.56 4.10
C GLU A 29 -8.95 14.49 2.85
N ALA A 30 -8.65 13.30 2.33
CA ALA A 30 -7.92 13.13 1.07
C ALA A 30 -8.59 13.89 -0.08
N VAL A 31 -9.91 13.74 -0.23
CA VAL A 31 -10.68 14.45 -1.27
C VAL A 31 -10.66 15.97 -1.05
N ARG A 32 -10.76 16.45 0.20
CA ARG A 32 -10.62 17.88 0.52
C ARG A 32 -9.26 18.45 0.13
N HIS A 33 -8.22 17.64 0.20
CA HIS A 33 -6.88 17.99 -0.26
C HIS A 33 -6.67 17.80 -1.77
N GLY A 34 -7.70 17.40 -2.53
CA GLY A 34 -7.62 17.27 -3.99
C GLY A 34 -7.20 15.90 -4.51
N VAL A 35 -7.15 14.88 -3.65
CA VAL A 35 -6.92 13.49 -4.09
C VAL A 35 -8.13 13.00 -4.88
N HIS A 36 -7.91 12.63 -6.14
CA HIS A 36 -8.94 12.04 -6.99
C HIS A 36 -8.97 10.53 -6.78
N LEU A 37 -10.08 9.96 -6.32
CA LEU A 37 -10.19 8.50 -6.11
C LEU A 37 -10.59 7.79 -7.39
N LEU A 38 -9.99 6.63 -7.66
CA LEU A 38 -10.41 5.76 -8.74
C LEU A 38 -11.68 5.00 -8.35
N ASP A 39 -12.78 5.31 -9.04
CA ASP A 39 -14.09 4.70 -8.89
C ASP A 39 -14.58 4.64 -7.41
N PRO A 40 -14.90 5.80 -6.80
CA PRO A 40 -15.36 5.83 -5.41
C PRO A 40 -16.71 5.11 -5.20
N GLY A 41 -17.46 4.78 -6.25
CA GLY A 41 -18.72 4.02 -6.15
C GLY A 41 -18.50 2.52 -6.06
N ASP A 42 -17.39 2.03 -6.62
CA ASP A 42 -16.98 0.62 -6.64
C ASP A 42 -15.47 0.51 -6.36
N PRO A 43 -15.02 0.86 -5.14
CA PRO A 43 -13.60 0.91 -4.80
C PRO A 43 -12.97 -0.49 -4.84
N PHE A 44 -11.66 -0.53 -5.08
CA PHE A 44 -10.91 -1.79 -5.07
C PHE A 44 -11.02 -2.52 -3.72
N ARG A 45 -11.31 -3.82 -3.80
CA ARG A 45 -11.43 -4.73 -2.64
C ARG A 45 -10.68 -6.01 -2.92
N TRP A 46 -10.15 -6.61 -1.86
CA TRP A 46 -9.50 -7.93 -1.90
C TRP A 46 -9.88 -8.72 -0.66
N SER A 47 -9.44 -9.97 -0.55
CA SER A 47 -9.89 -10.85 0.55
C SER A 47 -9.54 -10.32 1.94
N THR A 48 -8.54 -9.45 2.04
CA THR A 48 -7.94 -8.94 3.30
C THR A 48 -7.51 -10.06 4.24
N ARG A 49 -7.37 -11.28 3.73
CA ARG A 49 -6.93 -12.42 4.51
C ARG A 49 -5.44 -12.29 4.78
N LEU A 50 -5.07 -12.72 5.97
CA LEU A 50 -3.67 -12.91 6.29
C LEU A 50 -3.24 -14.19 5.57
N ASP A 51 -2.36 -14.03 4.60
CA ASP A 51 -1.66 -15.13 3.93
C ASP A 51 -0.17 -15.02 4.27
N GLY A 52 0.67 -15.95 3.85
CA GLY A 52 2.12 -15.86 4.05
C GLY A 52 2.64 -16.35 5.38
N LEU A 53 1.78 -16.60 6.38
CA LEU A 53 2.16 -17.10 7.71
C LEU A 53 2.71 -18.54 7.71
N MET A 54 2.46 -19.31 6.66
CA MET A 54 2.98 -20.67 6.47
C MET A 54 3.73 -20.83 5.13
N GLY A 55 4.24 -19.72 4.58
CA GLY A 55 5.16 -19.71 3.43
C GLY A 55 4.55 -19.53 2.04
N GLY A 56 3.22 -19.57 1.88
CA GLY A 56 2.56 -19.25 0.61
C GLY A 56 2.02 -17.82 0.58
N ASN A 57 2.18 -17.08 -0.53
CA ASN A 57 1.66 -15.71 -0.70
C ASN A 57 0.56 -15.64 -1.79
N ALA A 58 -0.14 -16.75 -2.02
CA ALA A 58 -1.04 -16.93 -3.16
C ALA A 58 -2.21 -15.92 -3.17
N GLU A 59 -2.76 -15.60 -2.00
CA GLU A 59 -3.83 -14.61 -1.87
C GLU A 59 -3.36 -13.21 -2.25
N TRP A 60 -2.15 -12.82 -1.83
CA TRP A 60 -1.59 -11.51 -2.14
C TRP A 60 -1.21 -11.41 -3.60
N GLU A 61 -0.66 -12.49 -4.17
CA GLU A 61 -0.31 -12.57 -5.58
C GLU A 61 -1.56 -12.47 -6.47
N LEU A 62 -2.59 -13.27 -6.16
CA LEU A 62 -3.87 -13.23 -6.86
C LEU A 62 -4.51 -11.84 -6.74
N SER A 63 -4.55 -11.27 -5.53
CA SER A 63 -5.09 -9.93 -5.30
C SER A 63 -4.31 -8.85 -6.06
N GLY A 64 -2.99 -9.03 -6.23
CA GLY A 64 -2.17 -8.15 -7.06
C GLY A 64 -2.54 -8.24 -8.55
N GLU A 65 -2.94 -9.41 -9.04
CA GLU A 65 -3.55 -9.53 -10.38
C GLU A 65 -4.83 -8.74 -10.49
N VAL A 66 -5.73 -8.95 -9.53
CA VAL A 66 -7.05 -8.32 -9.52
C VAL A 66 -6.89 -6.81 -9.45
N LEU A 67 -5.97 -6.30 -8.63
CA LEU A 67 -5.65 -4.87 -8.58
C LEU A 67 -5.18 -4.33 -9.93
N LYS A 68 -4.24 -5.03 -10.59
CA LYS A 68 -3.76 -4.62 -11.91
C LYS A 68 -4.92 -4.53 -12.91
N TRP A 69 -5.77 -5.55 -12.97
CA TRP A 69 -6.88 -5.58 -13.92
C TRP A 69 -8.00 -4.61 -13.55
N TYR A 70 -8.25 -4.37 -12.27
CA TYR A 70 -9.14 -3.32 -11.79
C TYR A 70 -8.70 -1.94 -12.31
N CYS A 71 -7.42 -1.60 -12.15
CA CYS A 71 -6.87 -0.34 -12.66
C CYS A 71 -6.98 -0.25 -14.18
N HIS A 72 -6.66 -1.33 -14.91
CA HIS A 72 -6.79 -1.35 -16.37
C HIS A 72 -8.24 -1.18 -16.85
N ALA A 73 -9.20 -1.75 -16.13
CA ALA A 73 -10.62 -1.65 -16.48
C ALA A 73 -11.20 -0.27 -16.19
N LYS A 74 -10.82 0.33 -15.04
CA LYS A 74 -11.41 1.60 -14.56
C LYS A 74 -10.64 2.84 -15.03
N ALA A 75 -9.36 2.71 -15.38
CA ALA A 75 -8.49 3.80 -15.86
C ALA A 75 -7.63 3.34 -17.05
N PRO A 76 -8.24 3.00 -18.20
CA PRO A 76 -7.54 2.38 -19.32
C PRO A 76 -6.46 3.28 -19.91
N GLY A 77 -5.21 2.80 -19.90
CA GLY A 77 -4.06 3.53 -20.44
C GLY A 77 -3.51 4.63 -19.52
N GLU A 78 -4.17 4.88 -18.39
CA GLU A 78 -3.75 5.87 -17.41
C GLU A 78 -2.76 5.28 -16.40
N THR A 79 -1.91 6.16 -15.87
CA THR A 79 -1.14 5.90 -14.66
C THR A 79 -2.05 6.15 -13.46
N VAL A 80 -1.96 5.34 -12.42
CA VAL A 80 -2.71 5.51 -11.16
C VAL A 80 -1.77 5.82 -10.00
N ASN A 81 -2.29 6.37 -8.91
CA ASN A 81 -1.61 6.44 -7.61
C ASN A 81 -2.14 5.35 -6.68
N LEU A 82 -1.33 4.88 -5.74
CA LEU A 82 -1.71 3.86 -4.77
C LEU A 82 -1.39 4.33 -3.36
N ILE A 83 -2.33 4.15 -2.42
CA ILE A 83 -2.06 4.22 -0.98
C ILE A 83 -2.41 2.87 -0.38
N ALA A 84 -1.42 2.15 0.16
CA ALA A 84 -1.58 0.79 0.63
C ALA A 84 -1.19 0.67 2.10
N HIS A 85 -2.03 0.06 2.92
CA HIS A 85 -1.78 -0.12 4.35
C HIS A 85 -1.44 -1.56 4.71
N SER A 86 -0.51 -1.76 5.64
CA SER A 86 -0.17 -3.09 6.16
C SER A 86 0.11 -4.07 5.02
N HIS A 87 -0.47 -5.27 5.03
CA HIS A 87 -0.34 -6.27 3.97
C HIS A 87 -0.96 -5.87 2.62
N GLY A 88 -1.77 -4.81 2.56
CA GLY A 88 -2.17 -4.20 1.28
C GLY A 88 -0.97 -3.74 0.45
N GLY A 89 0.15 -3.41 1.10
CA GLY A 89 1.41 -3.11 0.40
C GLY A 89 1.99 -4.30 -0.36
N GLN A 90 1.72 -5.54 0.07
CA GLN A 90 2.14 -6.75 -0.64
C GLN A 90 1.33 -6.95 -1.92
N VAL A 91 0.02 -6.71 -1.83
CA VAL A 91 -0.88 -6.69 -2.99
C VAL A 91 -0.42 -5.66 -4.03
N ALA A 92 -0.09 -4.45 -3.59
CA ALA A 92 0.46 -3.41 -4.45
C ALA A 92 1.77 -3.88 -5.12
N ALA A 93 2.72 -4.43 -4.34
CA ALA A 93 3.99 -4.93 -4.88
C ALA A 93 3.79 -6.00 -5.97
N TYR A 94 2.87 -6.96 -5.77
CA TYR A 94 2.53 -7.94 -6.79
C TYR A 94 1.91 -7.33 -8.05
N ALA A 95 1.03 -6.32 -7.92
CA ALA A 95 0.47 -5.62 -9.06
C ALA A 95 1.53 -4.89 -9.88
N LEU A 96 2.46 -4.19 -9.22
CA LEU A 96 3.60 -3.52 -9.86
C LEU A 96 4.53 -4.53 -10.54
N ALA A 97 4.85 -5.65 -9.87
CA ALA A 97 5.68 -6.73 -10.43
C ALA A 97 5.05 -7.37 -11.67
N ARG A 98 3.72 -7.24 -11.84
CA ARG A 98 2.97 -7.69 -13.02
C ARG A 98 2.77 -6.59 -14.07
N GLY A 99 3.39 -5.42 -13.88
CA GLY A 99 3.45 -4.34 -14.86
C GLY A 99 2.38 -3.26 -14.71
N LEU A 100 1.67 -3.18 -13.57
CA LEU A 100 0.83 -2.02 -13.27
C LEU A 100 1.72 -0.77 -13.21
N LYS A 101 1.35 0.27 -13.97
CA LYS A 101 2.04 1.56 -13.97
C LYS A 101 1.46 2.46 -12.89
N VAL A 102 2.34 2.96 -12.02
CA VAL A 102 1.97 3.79 -10.87
C VAL A 102 2.78 5.07 -10.88
N GLY A 103 2.13 6.20 -10.62
CA GLY A 103 2.78 7.49 -10.42
C GLY A 103 3.45 7.46 -9.06
N THR A 104 2.63 7.55 -8.02
CA THR A 104 3.06 7.44 -6.63
C THR A 104 2.48 6.22 -5.95
N LEU A 105 3.33 5.41 -5.31
CA LEU A 105 2.96 4.39 -4.34
C LEU A 105 3.33 4.89 -2.93
N VAL A 106 2.34 5.02 -2.05
CA VAL A 106 2.55 5.23 -0.62
C VAL A 106 2.21 3.94 0.12
N THR A 107 3.20 3.26 0.69
CA THR A 107 2.97 2.12 1.60
C THR A 107 3.03 2.58 3.05
N VAL A 108 1.99 2.30 3.82
CA VAL A 108 1.85 2.71 5.22
C VAL A 108 1.88 1.49 6.12
N ALA A 109 2.86 1.42 7.02
CA ALA A 109 3.02 0.31 7.97
C ALA A 109 3.07 -1.09 7.33
N THR A 110 3.46 -1.20 6.06
CA THR A 110 3.65 -2.48 5.38
C THR A 110 4.86 -3.22 5.95
N PRO A 111 4.73 -4.49 6.38
CA PRO A 111 5.86 -5.26 6.88
C PRO A 111 6.84 -5.58 5.74
N VAL A 112 8.13 -5.31 5.92
CA VAL A 112 9.17 -5.68 4.94
C VAL A 112 9.60 -7.12 5.21
N ARG A 113 9.04 -8.06 4.43
CA ARG A 113 9.31 -9.49 4.58
C ARG A 113 10.38 -9.97 3.59
N ARG A 114 11.21 -10.93 4.01
CA ARG A 114 12.32 -11.46 3.20
C ARG A 114 11.84 -12.25 1.98
N ASP A 115 10.74 -12.98 2.11
CA ASP A 115 10.11 -13.74 1.03
C ASP A 115 9.50 -12.85 -0.07
N MET A 116 9.33 -11.55 0.20
CA MET A 116 8.85 -10.56 -0.76
C MET A 116 9.95 -9.83 -1.52
N GLU A 117 11.23 -10.06 -1.20
CA GLU A 117 12.37 -9.33 -1.78
C GLU A 117 12.38 -9.39 -3.32
N ASP A 118 12.21 -10.58 -3.90
CA ASP A 118 12.15 -10.76 -5.36
C ASP A 118 10.95 -10.02 -5.97
N VAL A 119 9.83 -9.95 -5.26
CA VAL A 119 8.63 -9.23 -5.71
C VAL A 119 8.90 -7.73 -5.70
N TYR A 120 9.52 -7.19 -4.65
CA TYR A 120 9.90 -5.78 -4.58
C TYR A 120 10.89 -5.41 -5.68
N GLN A 121 11.87 -6.27 -5.95
CA GLN A 121 12.82 -6.05 -7.05
C GLN A 121 12.11 -6.00 -8.40
N ARG A 122 11.18 -6.92 -8.68
CA ARG A 122 10.36 -6.89 -9.90
C ARG A 122 9.37 -5.72 -9.95
N ALA A 123 8.84 -5.27 -8.81
CA ALA A 123 8.00 -4.06 -8.75
C ALA A 123 8.79 -2.82 -9.17
N CYS A 124 10.09 -2.79 -8.88
CA CYS A 124 11.00 -1.69 -9.20
C CYS A 124 11.64 -1.82 -10.59
N LEU A 125 11.67 -3.00 -11.19
CA LEU A 125 12.35 -3.29 -12.46
C LEU A 125 11.38 -3.89 -13.48
N ARG A 126 11.28 -3.29 -14.68
CA ARG A 126 10.57 -3.92 -15.80
C ARG A 126 11.58 -4.38 -16.84
N ASN A 127 11.86 -5.68 -16.94
CA ASN A 127 12.70 -6.26 -18.00
C ASN A 127 14.05 -5.52 -18.20
N GLY A 128 14.69 -5.04 -17.12
CA GLY A 128 15.95 -4.28 -17.20
C GLY A 128 15.82 -2.79 -17.53
N LEU A 129 14.60 -2.23 -17.62
CA LEU A 129 14.31 -0.81 -17.81
C LEU A 129 13.69 -0.17 -16.54
N PRO A 130 13.95 1.12 -16.23
CA PRO A 130 13.34 1.83 -15.09
C PRO A 130 11.92 2.30 -15.44
N ARG A 131 10.89 2.37 -14.58
CA ARG A 131 10.41 1.67 -13.36
C ARG A 131 8.88 1.56 -13.54
N CYS A 132 8.21 0.54 -13.00
CA CYS A 132 6.73 0.49 -12.99
C CYS A 132 6.11 1.55 -12.07
N VAL A 133 6.91 2.12 -11.17
CA VAL A 133 6.53 3.17 -10.23
C VAL A 133 7.46 4.38 -10.36
N HIS A 134 6.90 5.59 -10.51
CA HIS A 134 7.71 6.80 -10.58
C HIS A 134 8.28 7.18 -9.19
N ARG A 135 7.41 7.24 -8.17
CA ARG A 135 7.77 7.52 -6.79
C ARG A 135 7.21 6.47 -5.84
N TRP A 136 8.04 5.92 -4.96
CA TRP A 136 7.61 5.04 -3.88
C TRP A 136 8.02 5.64 -2.54
N VAL A 137 7.04 5.97 -1.68
CA VAL A 137 7.24 6.39 -0.30
C VAL A 137 6.74 5.29 0.64
N HIS A 138 7.54 4.93 1.64
CA HIS A 138 7.15 3.99 2.69
C HIS A 138 7.11 4.71 4.05
N ILE A 139 5.93 4.83 4.64
CA ILE A 139 5.72 5.39 5.97
C ILE A 139 5.74 4.25 6.99
N HIS A 140 6.61 4.32 7.98
CA HIS A 140 6.69 3.34 9.07
C HIS A 140 6.86 4.02 10.42
N THR A 141 6.63 3.30 11.51
CA THR A 141 6.85 3.81 12.88
C THR A 141 8.02 3.11 13.57
N ASP A 142 8.48 3.70 14.68
CA ASP A 142 9.56 3.19 15.51
C ASP A 142 9.06 2.34 16.70
N ARG A 143 7.78 2.42 17.07
CA ARG A 143 7.24 1.71 18.23
C ARG A 143 7.08 0.23 17.95
N ARG A 144 7.27 -0.56 19.01
CA ARG A 144 6.96 -2.00 19.07
C ARG A 144 5.45 -2.16 19.08
N ASP A 145 4.80 -2.01 17.93
CA ASP A 145 3.40 -2.37 17.85
C ASP A 145 3.26 -3.88 18.03
N LEU A 146 2.44 -4.26 19.01
CA LEU A 146 1.98 -5.61 19.29
C LEU A 146 1.27 -6.27 18.09
N TRP A 147 1.10 -5.56 16.98
CA TRP A 147 0.59 -6.07 15.72
C TRP A 147 1.66 -6.54 14.73
N GLN A 148 2.94 -6.20 14.95
CA GLN A 148 4.04 -6.97 14.33
C GLN A 148 3.98 -8.44 14.78
N TRP A 149 3.46 -8.71 15.98
CA TRP A 149 3.31 -10.06 16.56
C TRP A 149 2.27 -10.95 15.87
N PHE A 150 1.26 -10.40 15.20
CA PHE A 150 0.32 -11.23 14.43
C PHE A 150 0.96 -11.78 13.15
N GLY A 151 2.09 -11.23 12.71
CA GLY A 151 3.00 -11.82 11.73
C GLY A 151 4.05 -12.79 12.33
N GLU A 152 4.28 -12.76 13.64
CA GLU A 152 5.27 -13.60 14.32
C GLU A 152 4.69 -14.94 14.83
N LEU A 153 3.36 -15.10 14.88
CA LEU A 153 2.71 -16.32 15.40
C LEU A 153 2.81 -17.57 14.49
N GLY A 154 3.73 -17.53 13.51
CA GLY A 154 4.05 -18.64 12.61
C GLY A 154 5.54 -18.77 12.22
N ASP A 155 6.42 -17.84 12.62
CA ASP A 155 7.80 -17.83 12.13
C ASP A 155 8.81 -17.96 13.28
N GLY A 156 9.39 -19.14 13.44
CA GLY A 156 10.61 -19.36 14.21
C GLY A 156 11.87 -18.71 13.60
N LEU A 157 11.76 -17.66 12.78
CA LEU A 157 12.86 -17.08 11.99
C LEU A 157 12.75 -15.54 11.85
N LEU A 158 13.26 -14.84 12.86
CA LEU A 158 13.77 -13.46 12.89
C LEU A 158 14.08 -12.85 11.50
N GLY A 159 13.29 -11.85 11.02
CA GLY A 159 13.62 -11.19 9.76
C GLY A 159 12.81 -9.97 9.27
N ILE A 160 11.88 -9.39 10.05
CA ILE A 160 11.10 -8.23 9.60
C ILE A 160 11.99 -6.97 9.60
N ARG A 161 12.18 -6.34 8.43
CA ARG A 161 12.79 -5.01 8.32
C ARG A 161 11.70 -3.93 8.39
N ARG A 162 12.09 -2.71 8.79
CA ARG A 162 11.17 -1.55 8.84
C ARG A 162 11.21 -0.71 7.58
N GLY A 163 12.38 -0.61 6.94
CA GLY A 163 12.54 0.13 5.71
C GLY A 163 12.33 -0.76 4.49
N MET A 164 11.51 -0.32 3.55
CA MET A 164 11.42 -0.93 2.22
C MET A 164 12.74 -0.80 1.49
N PRO A 165 13.13 -1.81 0.67
CA PRO A 165 14.35 -1.73 -0.10
C PRO A 165 14.32 -0.55 -1.07
N ALA A 166 15.51 -0.12 -1.48
CA ALA A 166 15.63 0.88 -2.54
C ALA A 166 14.82 0.41 -3.76
N PRO A 167 14.03 1.31 -4.36
CA PRO A 167 14.19 2.76 -4.30
C PRO A 167 13.15 3.49 -3.45
N ALA A 168 12.50 2.81 -2.52
CA ALA A 168 11.52 3.46 -1.66
C ALA A 168 12.17 4.54 -0.79
N GLU A 169 11.55 5.73 -0.75
CA GLU A 169 11.81 6.77 0.25
C GLU A 169 11.18 6.35 1.58
N ASN A 170 12.00 6.06 2.59
CA ASN A 170 11.49 5.60 3.89
C ASN A 170 11.30 6.79 4.83
N VAL A 171 10.06 7.01 5.27
CA VAL A 171 9.64 8.07 6.19
C VAL A 171 9.26 7.45 7.52
N SER A 172 10.02 7.75 8.57
CA SER A 172 9.76 7.27 9.92
C SER A 172 8.93 8.28 10.69
N GLU A 173 7.77 7.87 11.21
CA GLU A 173 6.94 8.65 12.13
C GLU A 173 6.98 7.99 13.53
N PRO A 174 7.86 8.45 14.42
CA PRO A 174 8.06 7.82 15.71
C PRO A 174 6.90 8.06 16.67
N GLY A 175 6.70 7.15 17.61
CA GLY A 175 5.73 7.32 18.70
C GLY A 175 4.28 7.02 18.33
N ARG A 176 4.01 6.56 17.11
CA ARG A 176 2.67 6.23 16.59
C ARG A 176 2.41 4.73 16.64
N ASP A 177 1.14 4.36 16.62
CA ASP A 177 0.72 2.98 16.37
C ASP A 177 0.39 2.73 14.88
N HIS A 178 0.29 1.47 14.51
CA HIS A 178 0.15 0.94 13.15
C HIS A 178 -1.06 1.49 12.38
N GLY A 179 -2.17 1.71 13.07
CA GLY A 179 -3.40 2.26 12.49
C GLY A 179 -3.38 3.79 12.45
N SER A 180 -2.79 4.43 13.47
CA SER A 180 -2.72 5.88 13.61
C SER A 180 -1.91 6.58 12.53
N LEU A 181 -1.10 5.85 11.77
CA LEU A 181 -0.42 6.39 10.57
C LEU A 181 -1.40 6.76 9.43
N LEU A 182 -2.67 6.35 9.55
CA LEU A 182 -3.76 6.77 8.66
C LEU A 182 -4.70 7.79 9.34
N ASP A 183 -4.22 8.46 10.39
CA ASP A 183 -4.90 9.64 10.94
C ASP A 183 -4.88 10.78 9.90
N PRO A 184 -6.05 11.28 9.45
CA PRO A 184 -6.10 12.35 8.46
C PRO A 184 -5.42 13.64 8.95
N ALA A 185 -5.52 13.96 10.24
CA ALA A 185 -4.90 15.16 10.81
C ALA A 185 -3.37 15.07 10.77
N LEU A 186 -2.83 13.85 10.96
CA LEU A 186 -1.40 13.59 10.81
C LEU A 186 -0.96 13.84 9.37
N TRP A 187 -1.64 13.25 8.38
CA TRP A 187 -1.33 13.43 6.96
C TRP A 187 -1.34 14.90 6.54
N THR A 188 -2.34 15.65 7.00
CA THR A 188 -2.43 17.09 6.75
C THR A 188 -1.27 17.85 7.40
N SER A 189 -0.95 17.57 8.66
CA SER A 189 0.15 18.23 9.38
C SER A 189 1.53 17.97 8.79
N ARG A 190 1.70 16.81 8.13
CA ARG A 190 2.95 16.40 7.50
C ARG A 190 3.03 16.73 6.01
N GLY A 191 1.95 17.23 5.40
CA GLY A 191 1.90 17.52 3.97
C GLY A 191 1.95 16.27 3.08
N TRP A 192 1.62 15.09 3.59
CA TRP A 192 1.75 13.82 2.85
C TRP A 192 0.77 13.69 1.68
N TRP A 193 -0.31 14.49 1.69
CA TRP A 193 -1.24 14.58 0.56
C TRP A 193 -0.58 15.05 -0.74
N GLU A 194 0.49 15.83 -0.66
CA GLU A 194 1.16 16.38 -1.85
C GLU A 194 1.79 15.27 -2.71
N TRP A 195 2.27 14.19 -2.09
CA TRP A 195 2.91 13.07 -2.81
C TRP A 195 2.00 12.38 -3.82
N VAL A 196 0.69 12.37 -3.56
CA VAL A 196 -0.32 11.75 -4.44
C VAL A 196 -1.04 12.76 -5.33
N ARG A 197 -0.63 14.04 -5.27
CA ARG A 197 -1.13 15.12 -6.12
C ARG A 197 -0.12 15.58 -7.17
N GLU A 198 1.17 15.35 -6.94
CA GLU A 198 2.23 15.67 -7.89
C GLU A 198 1.93 15.10 -9.28
N GLU A 199 2.06 15.94 -10.31
CA GLU A 199 2.01 15.48 -11.70
C GLU A 199 3.32 14.75 -12.02
N VAL A 200 3.18 13.55 -12.56
CA VAL A 200 4.29 12.63 -12.91
C VAL A 200 4.63 12.76 -14.38
#